data_AF-A0A0M8W097-F1
#
_entry.id   AF-A0A0M8W097-F1
#
_cell.length_a   1.000
_cell.length_b   1.000
_cell.length_c   1.000
_cell.angle_alpha   90.00
_cell.angle_beta   90.00
_cell.angle_gamma   90.00
#
_symmetry.space_group_name_H-M   'P 1'
#
loop_
_entity.id
_entity.type
_entity.pdbx_description
1 polymer ?
#
loop_
_entity_poly.entity_id
_entity_poly.type
_entity_poly.pdbx_seq_one_letter_code
_entity_poly.pdbx_strand_id
1 'polypeptide(L)'
;MPRQYDHQRVLATTVDAWGRALWLICPDAELRPSSYGRPHPQPRTSPYDALLVINSGGAVREHSLHDVSLRVTDLDALPNGRFILQGYGATEDQNAQIYGTDGRRRHSFAIGSAVEFLMADRRHRIWTAYFDEGVYVDPISAAGLVRWDSGGNQRWRYTPPEGIEYIDTVYAFNVDDDVAWASYYPTFPLLEARTNGEIRLRKTPVVAPRGMAVHREQILMLGGGRQPDRLHHCRMTEHEALLVEEACLTLPNGAPLKRYASPIGRGRHLYLRGTSPRQWYVTGI
;
A
#
# COMPACT_ATOMS: atom_id res chain seq x y z
N MET A 1 -9.08 -10.94 -10.49
CA MET A 1 -10.44 -11.04 -9.96
C MET A 1 -11.16 -12.13 -10.73
N PRO A 2 -11.92 -13.01 -10.06
CA PRO A 2 -12.70 -14.04 -10.75
C PRO A 2 -13.72 -13.44 -11.73
N ARG A 3 -13.92 -14.08 -12.89
CA ARG A 3 -14.78 -13.57 -13.99
C ARG A 3 -16.23 -13.33 -13.56
N GLN A 4 -16.74 -14.08 -12.58
CA GLN A 4 -18.12 -13.91 -12.08
C GLN A 4 -18.38 -12.51 -11.50
N TYR A 5 -17.33 -11.77 -11.14
CA TYR A 5 -17.41 -10.39 -10.62
C TYR A 5 -17.24 -9.32 -11.71
N ASP A 6 -17.22 -9.68 -12.99
CA ASP A 6 -16.88 -8.73 -14.06
C ASP A 6 -17.89 -7.59 -14.26
N HIS A 7 -19.09 -7.68 -13.72
CA HIS A 7 -20.07 -6.58 -13.73
C HIS A 7 -19.98 -5.70 -12.49
N GLN A 8 -19.25 -6.16 -11.45
CA GLN A 8 -19.19 -5.49 -10.15
C GLN A 8 -18.20 -4.32 -10.13
N ARG A 9 -18.48 -3.37 -9.24
CA ARG A 9 -17.65 -2.20 -8.98
C ARG A 9 -16.70 -2.48 -7.81
N VAL A 10 -15.40 -2.35 -8.08
CA VAL A 10 -14.34 -2.53 -7.08
C VAL A 10 -14.08 -1.19 -6.40
N LEU A 11 -14.37 -1.10 -5.09
CA LEU A 11 -14.07 0.08 -4.29
C LEU A 11 -12.57 0.23 -4.06
N ALA A 12 -11.92 -0.86 -3.62
CA ALA A 12 -10.50 -0.90 -3.34
C ALA A 12 -9.94 -2.31 -3.61
N THR A 13 -8.63 -2.40 -3.87
CA THR A 13 -7.94 -3.67 -4.11
C THR A 13 -6.50 -3.59 -3.67
N THR A 14 -5.97 -4.71 -3.19
CA THR A 14 -4.58 -4.85 -2.74
C THR A 14 -4.05 -6.25 -3.02
N VAL A 15 -2.75 -6.45 -2.81
CA VAL A 15 -2.15 -7.75 -2.55
C VAL A 15 -1.62 -7.77 -1.13
N ASP A 16 -2.12 -8.69 -0.32
CA ASP A 16 -1.79 -8.74 1.11
C ASP A 16 -0.42 -9.36 1.40
N ALA A 17 -0.05 -9.40 2.68
CA ALA A 17 1.21 -10.00 3.12
C ALA A 17 1.38 -11.48 2.72
N TRP A 18 0.31 -12.23 2.45
CA TRP A 18 0.38 -13.63 2.01
C TRP A 18 0.43 -13.78 0.48
N GLY A 19 0.49 -12.68 -0.26
CA GLY A 19 0.46 -12.71 -1.72
C GLY A 19 -0.93 -13.00 -2.30
N ARG A 20 -1.99 -12.82 -1.50
CA ARG A 20 -3.38 -13.00 -1.95
C ARG A 20 -3.87 -11.68 -2.50
N ALA A 21 -4.56 -11.74 -3.64
CA ALA A 21 -5.20 -10.55 -4.22
C ALA A 21 -6.60 -10.38 -3.62
N LEU A 22 -6.89 -9.16 -3.15
CA LEU A 22 -8.14 -8.80 -2.49
C LEU A 22 -8.88 -7.74 -3.30
N TRP A 23 -10.20 -7.88 -3.41
CA TRP A 23 -11.10 -6.88 -4.00
C TRP A 23 -12.25 -6.62 -3.06
N LEU A 24 -12.40 -5.37 -2.62
CA LEU A 24 -13.58 -4.92 -1.91
C LEU A 24 -14.62 -4.43 -2.92
N ILE A 25 -15.80 -5.00 -2.88
CA ILE A 25 -16.90 -4.77 -3.81
C ILE A 25 -18.10 -4.24 -3.03
N CYS A 26 -18.80 -3.26 -3.61
CA CYS A 26 -20.08 -2.77 -3.12
C CYS A 26 -21.08 -2.91 -4.28
N PRO A 27 -22.04 -3.85 -4.19
CA PRO A 27 -22.94 -4.18 -5.31
C PRO A 27 -23.79 -3.00 -5.79
N ASP A 28 -24.16 -2.09 -4.90
CA ASP A 28 -24.96 -0.90 -5.22
C ASP A 28 -24.12 0.30 -5.66
N ALA A 29 -22.78 0.21 -5.66
CA ALA A 29 -21.90 1.32 -5.98
C ALA A 29 -22.11 1.88 -7.40
N GLU A 30 -22.10 3.20 -7.50
CA GLU A 30 -22.20 3.96 -8.75
C GLU A 30 -20.88 4.66 -9.07
N LEU A 31 -20.60 4.86 -10.35
CA LEU A 31 -19.47 5.70 -10.76
C LEU A 31 -19.84 7.17 -10.54
N ARG A 32 -19.09 7.84 -9.66
CA ARG A 32 -19.21 9.28 -9.45
C ARG A 32 -18.17 10.02 -10.28
N PRO A 33 -18.55 11.11 -10.97
CA PRO A 33 -17.58 11.98 -11.62
C PRO A 33 -16.56 12.48 -10.59
N SER A 34 -15.32 12.67 -11.03
CA SER A 34 -14.29 13.33 -10.25
C SER A 34 -13.90 14.62 -10.97
N SER A 35 -13.74 15.73 -10.22
CA SER A 35 -13.23 16.99 -10.78
C SER A 35 -11.82 16.83 -11.35
N TYR A 36 -11.07 15.86 -10.83
CA TYR A 36 -9.74 15.49 -11.30
C TYR A 36 -9.67 13.97 -11.52
N GLY A 37 -9.27 13.53 -12.72
CA GLY A 37 -9.03 12.12 -13.02
C GLY A 37 -10.26 11.33 -13.47
N ARG A 38 -10.24 10.01 -13.23
CA ARG A 38 -11.30 9.10 -13.69
C ARG A 38 -12.45 9.04 -12.68
N PRO A 39 -13.68 8.75 -13.14
CA PRO A 39 -14.77 8.40 -12.23
C PRO A 39 -14.36 7.24 -11.34
N HIS A 40 -14.74 7.31 -10.07
CA HIS A 40 -14.47 6.26 -9.11
C HIS A 40 -15.78 5.74 -8.52
N PRO A 41 -15.85 4.45 -8.16
CA PRO A 41 -17.07 3.87 -7.60
C PRO A 41 -17.29 4.38 -6.18
N GLN A 42 -18.52 4.76 -5.88
CA GLN A 42 -18.96 5.14 -4.54
C GLN A 42 -20.25 4.41 -4.19
N PRO A 43 -20.39 3.91 -2.95
CA PRO A 43 -21.66 3.40 -2.42
C PRO A 43 -22.78 4.44 -2.55
N ARG A 44 -24.03 4.00 -2.72
CA ARG A 44 -25.19 4.92 -2.77
C ARG A 44 -25.59 5.41 -1.39
N THR A 45 -25.33 4.59 -0.37
CA THR A 45 -25.73 4.81 1.01
C THR A 45 -24.54 4.65 1.95
N SER A 46 -24.63 5.25 3.13
CA SER A 46 -23.66 5.06 4.21
C SER A 46 -24.43 4.99 5.54
N PRO A 47 -24.21 3.97 6.38
CA PRO A 47 -23.32 2.83 6.13
C PRO A 47 -23.84 1.89 5.03
N TYR A 48 -22.98 1.00 4.53
CA TYR A 48 -23.31 0.01 3.49
C TYR A 48 -22.65 -1.34 3.78
N ASP A 49 -23.17 -2.40 3.15
CA ASP A 49 -22.55 -3.72 3.16
C ASP A 49 -21.62 -3.90 1.96
N ALA A 50 -20.50 -4.56 2.18
CA ALA A 50 -19.50 -4.84 1.15
C ALA A 50 -19.14 -6.32 1.08
N LEU A 51 -18.73 -6.77 -0.09
CA LEU A 51 -18.22 -8.11 -0.33
C LEU A 51 -16.71 -8.04 -0.55
N LEU A 52 -15.94 -8.72 0.28
CA LEU A 52 -14.51 -8.91 0.09
C LEU A 52 -14.26 -10.24 -0.63
N VAL A 53 -13.70 -10.16 -1.83
CA VAL A 53 -13.30 -11.33 -2.63
C VAL A 53 -11.78 -11.49 -2.52
N ILE A 54 -11.34 -12.66 -2.08
CA ILE A 54 -9.92 -13.01 -1.88
C ILE A 54 -9.56 -14.13 -2.85
N ASN A 55 -8.52 -13.93 -3.66
CA ASN A 55 -7.96 -14.97 -4.51
C ASN A 55 -6.55 -15.34 -4.04
N SER A 56 -6.37 -16.62 -3.76
CA SER A 56 -5.10 -17.24 -3.36
C SER A 56 -4.72 -18.30 -4.37
N GLY A 57 -4.00 -17.93 -5.43
CA GLY A 57 -3.53 -18.89 -6.44
C GLY A 57 -4.64 -19.68 -7.15
N GLY A 58 -5.81 -19.05 -7.36
CA GLY A 58 -6.97 -19.66 -7.99
C GLY A 58 -8.08 -20.08 -7.02
N ALA A 59 -7.76 -20.30 -5.74
CA ALA A 59 -8.78 -20.53 -4.71
C ALA A 59 -9.44 -19.19 -4.35
N VAL A 60 -10.76 -19.12 -4.50
CA VAL A 60 -11.56 -17.91 -4.23
C VAL A 60 -12.29 -18.08 -2.90
N ARG A 61 -12.25 -17.04 -2.06
CA ARG A 61 -13.04 -16.93 -0.83
C ARG A 61 -13.75 -15.59 -0.80
N GLU A 62 -14.89 -15.60 -0.15
CA GLU A 62 -15.76 -14.44 0.00
C GLU A 62 -16.00 -14.17 1.48
N HIS A 63 -16.00 -12.89 1.84
CA HIS A 63 -16.31 -12.41 3.18
C HIS A 63 -17.22 -11.20 3.07
N SER A 64 -18.41 -11.27 3.65
CA SER A 64 -19.28 -10.11 3.80
C SER A 64 -18.73 -9.21 4.92
N LEU A 65 -18.69 -7.91 4.67
CA LEU A 65 -18.43 -6.87 5.66
C LEU A 65 -19.71 -6.06 5.82
N HIS A 66 -20.12 -5.82 7.05
CA HIS A 66 -21.36 -5.14 7.38
C HIS A 66 -21.12 -3.76 7.99
N ASP A 67 -22.04 -2.83 7.75
CA ASP A 67 -22.04 -1.49 8.35
C ASP A 67 -20.75 -0.69 8.04
N VAL A 68 -20.22 -0.82 6.83
CA VAL A 68 -19.06 -0.06 6.36
C VAL A 68 -19.45 1.41 6.24
N SER A 69 -18.78 2.27 7.01
CA SER A 69 -19.10 3.71 7.08
C SER A 69 -17.97 4.59 6.53
N LEU A 70 -17.07 4.01 5.74
CA LEU A 70 -16.00 4.70 5.02
C LEU A 70 -16.24 4.63 3.51
N ARG A 71 -15.92 5.71 2.80
CA ARG A 71 -15.57 5.65 1.38
C ARG A 71 -14.16 5.09 1.28
N VAL A 72 -14.06 3.77 1.22
CA VAL A 72 -12.80 3.02 1.28
C VAL A 72 -11.93 3.33 0.08
N THR A 73 -10.67 3.69 0.34
CA THR A 73 -9.61 3.86 -0.67
C THR A 73 -8.61 2.71 -0.60
N ASP A 74 -8.32 2.24 0.60
CA ASP A 74 -7.29 1.24 0.85
C ASP A 74 -7.79 0.14 1.79
N LEU A 75 -7.23 -1.04 1.62
CA LEU A 75 -7.48 -2.16 2.52
C LEU A 75 -6.25 -3.06 2.64
N ASP A 76 -6.22 -3.84 3.71
CA ASP A 76 -5.32 -4.99 3.81
C ASP A 76 -5.86 -6.09 4.73
N ALA A 77 -5.31 -7.30 4.57
CA ALA A 77 -5.59 -8.41 5.45
C ALA A 77 -4.72 -8.37 6.71
N LEU A 78 -5.34 -8.66 7.84
CA LEU A 78 -4.68 -8.91 9.12
C LEU A 78 -4.73 -10.41 9.45
N PRO A 79 -3.84 -10.92 10.31
CA PRO A 79 -3.88 -12.32 10.68
C PRO A 79 -5.18 -12.69 11.40
N ASN A 80 -5.50 -13.98 11.37
CA ASN A 80 -6.75 -14.56 11.88
C ASN A 80 -8.00 -14.05 11.14
N GLY A 81 -7.89 -13.80 9.83
CA GLY A 81 -9.03 -13.45 8.98
C GLY A 81 -9.68 -12.11 9.30
N ARG A 82 -8.92 -11.20 9.91
CA ARG A 82 -9.32 -9.81 10.13
C ARG A 82 -8.91 -8.95 8.94
N PHE A 83 -9.47 -7.76 8.84
CA PHE A 83 -9.14 -6.81 7.77
C PHE A 83 -9.05 -5.40 8.32
N ILE A 84 -8.22 -4.58 7.70
CA ILE A 84 -8.23 -3.13 7.90
C ILE A 84 -8.72 -2.46 6.63
N LEU A 85 -9.63 -1.51 6.79
CA LEU A 85 -10.09 -0.61 5.74
C LEU A 85 -9.64 0.81 6.12
N GLN A 86 -9.19 1.58 5.13
CA GLN A 86 -8.91 3.01 5.27
C GLN A 86 -9.68 3.76 4.17
N GLY A 87 -10.14 4.95 4.50
CA GLY A 87 -10.85 5.81 3.57
C GLY A 87 -11.54 6.97 4.26
N TYR A 88 -12.42 7.67 3.54
CA TYR A 88 -13.04 8.89 4.05
C TYR A 88 -14.36 8.60 4.76
N GLY A 89 -14.45 8.96 6.04
CA GLY A 89 -15.67 8.85 6.86
C GLY A 89 -16.48 10.16 6.92
N ALA A 90 -17.60 10.12 7.65
CA ALA A 90 -18.39 11.32 7.95
C ALA A 90 -17.73 12.24 8.99
N THR A 91 -16.88 11.69 9.84
CA THR A 91 -16.04 12.42 10.79
C THR A 91 -14.60 12.32 10.32
N GLU A 92 -13.90 13.45 10.22
CA GLU A 92 -12.49 13.50 9.78
C GLU A 92 -11.57 12.68 10.71
N ASP A 93 -11.96 12.53 11.98
CA ASP A 93 -11.17 11.86 13.03
C ASP A 93 -11.23 10.32 13.04
N GLN A 94 -11.97 9.67 12.12
CA GLN A 94 -12.08 8.21 12.07
C GLN A 94 -12.09 7.68 10.64
N ASN A 95 -10.89 7.56 10.08
CA ASN A 95 -10.66 7.19 8.69
C ASN A 95 -10.06 5.79 8.52
N ALA A 96 -9.96 4.99 9.59
CA ALA A 96 -9.60 3.58 9.54
C ALA A 96 -10.56 2.71 10.37
N GLN A 97 -10.84 1.50 9.87
CA GLN A 97 -11.73 0.53 10.51
C GLN A 97 -11.13 -0.88 10.47
N ILE A 98 -11.19 -1.59 11.59
CA ILE A 98 -10.78 -3.00 11.68
C ILE A 98 -12.01 -3.89 11.74
N TYR A 99 -12.05 -4.90 10.89
CA TYR A 99 -13.12 -5.88 10.78
C TYR A 99 -12.69 -7.26 11.31
N GLY A 100 -13.64 -7.92 11.98
CA GLY A 100 -13.51 -9.30 12.42
C GLY A 100 -13.78 -10.32 11.32
N THR A 101 -13.56 -11.60 11.63
CA THR A 101 -13.87 -12.74 10.76
C THR A 101 -15.36 -12.92 10.49
N ASP A 102 -16.21 -12.38 11.38
CA ASP A 102 -17.66 -12.36 11.27
C ASP A 102 -18.19 -11.19 10.43
N GLY A 103 -17.30 -10.42 9.79
CA GLY A 103 -17.69 -9.30 8.94
C GLY A 103 -18.12 -8.05 9.69
N ARG A 104 -18.00 -8.01 11.03
CA ARG A 104 -18.39 -6.85 11.84
C ARG A 104 -17.20 -5.97 12.19
N ARG A 105 -17.43 -4.66 12.22
CA ARG A 105 -16.44 -3.69 12.69
C ARG A 105 -16.13 -3.92 14.18
N ARG A 106 -14.84 -3.95 14.51
CA ARG A 106 -14.31 -4.09 15.87
C ARG A 106 -13.80 -2.76 16.42
N HIS A 107 -13.07 -2.01 15.59
CA HIS A 107 -12.48 -0.73 15.97
C HIS A 107 -12.59 0.27 14.83
N SER A 108 -12.62 1.55 15.20
CA SER A 108 -12.58 2.72 14.31
C SER A 108 -11.65 3.73 14.95
N PHE A 109 -10.71 4.30 14.19
CA PHE A 109 -9.66 5.18 14.72
C PHE A 109 -9.11 6.11 13.64
N ALA A 110 -8.42 7.17 14.08
CA ALA A 110 -7.65 8.06 13.20
C ALA A 110 -6.34 7.38 12.81
N ILE A 111 -6.08 7.29 11.51
CA ILE A 111 -4.80 6.82 10.96
C ILE A 111 -4.03 7.95 10.25
N GLY A 112 -4.50 9.19 10.36
CA GLY A 112 -3.89 10.37 9.72
C GLY A 112 -4.39 10.61 8.28
N SER A 113 -4.09 11.78 7.75
CA SER A 113 -4.52 12.28 6.44
C SER A 113 -3.47 12.01 5.35
N ALA A 114 -3.86 12.04 4.07
CA ALA A 114 -2.95 11.81 2.94
C ALA A 114 -2.14 10.49 3.02
N VAL A 115 -2.83 9.40 3.34
CA VAL A 115 -2.25 8.05 3.34
C VAL A 115 -1.90 7.69 1.89
N GLU A 116 -0.61 7.50 1.61
CA GLU A 116 -0.12 7.02 0.31
C GLU A 116 -0.05 5.48 0.28
N PHE A 117 0.32 4.86 1.40
CA PHE A 117 0.34 3.40 1.54
C PHE A 117 -0.25 2.96 2.87
N LEU A 118 -1.11 1.95 2.83
CA LEU A 118 -1.60 1.19 3.98
C LEU A 118 -1.23 -0.28 3.79
N MET A 119 -0.38 -0.82 4.66
CA MET A 119 0.10 -2.21 4.54
C MET A 119 0.17 -2.89 5.92
N ALA A 120 -0.47 -4.03 6.06
CA ALA A 120 -0.36 -4.91 7.21
C ALA A 120 0.66 -6.05 6.96
N ASP A 121 1.27 -6.53 8.03
CA ASP A 121 2.16 -7.69 8.02
C ASP A 121 1.50 -8.95 8.62
N ARG A 122 2.18 -10.10 8.58
CA ARG A 122 1.65 -11.35 9.13
C ARG A 122 1.73 -11.42 10.66
N ARG A 123 2.29 -10.39 11.31
CA ARG A 123 2.58 -10.33 12.75
C ARG A 123 1.76 -9.24 13.45
N HIS A 124 0.56 -8.99 12.92
CA HIS A 124 -0.45 -8.09 13.51
C HIS A 124 -0.04 -6.62 13.58
N ARG A 125 0.89 -6.17 12.72
CA ARG A 125 1.26 -4.77 12.62
C ARG A 125 0.68 -4.18 11.34
N ILE A 126 0.38 -2.90 11.42
CA ILE A 126 -0.05 -2.08 10.29
C ILE A 126 0.99 -0.99 10.12
N TRP A 127 1.32 -0.68 8.88
CA TRP A 127 2.21 0.40 8.50
C TRP A 127 1.46 1.36 7.60
N THR A 128 1.62 2.64 7.87
CA THR A 128 1.13 3.72 7.01
C THR A 128 2.26 4.64 6.62
N ALA A 129 2.30 4.97 5.34
CA ALA A 129 3.18 5.95 4.77
C ALA A 129 2.35 7.06 4.13
N TYR A 130 2.84 8.30 4.21
CA TYR A 130 2.07 9.50 3.87
C TYR A 130 2.75 10.31 2.77
N PHE A 131 1.96 11.18 2.14
CA PHE A 131 2.44 12.23 1.25
C PHE A 131 2.28 13.63 1.85
N ASP A 132 2.91 14.61 1.20
CA ASP A 132 3.14 15.97 1.68
C ASP A 132 1.91 16.65 2.30
N GLU A 133 0.75 16.58 1.65
CA GLU A 133 -0.48 17.22 2.13
C GLU A 133 -0.81 16.81 3.57
N GLY A 134 -0.60 15.54 3.95
CA GLY A 134 -0.83 15.07 5.31
C GLY A 134 0.34 15.39 6.23
N VAL A 135 1.58 15.20 5.76
CA VAL A 135 2.78 15.50 6.54
C VAL A 135 2.79 16.93 7.05
N TYR A 136 2.31 17.89 6.25
CA TYR A 136 2.32 19.30 6.62
C TYR A 136 1.19 19.77 7.54
N VAL A 137 0.10 19.00 7.67
CA VAL A 137 -1.12 19.49 8.35
C VAL A 137 -1.64 18.57 9.45
N ASP A 138 -1.28 17.29 9.43
CA ASP A 138 -1.87 16.27 10.29
C ASP A 138 -0.81 15.71 11.26
N PRO A 139 -1.00 15.82 12.59
CA PRO A 139 0.01 15.40 13.57
C PRO A 139 0.38 13.92 13.55
N ILE A 140 -0.53 13.04 13.11
CA ILE A 140 -0.24 11.60 12.93
C ILE A 140 0.67 11.44 11.72
N SER A 141 0.30 12.11 10.63
CA SER A 141 0.92 11.98 9.31
C SER A 141 2.26 12.71 9.23
N ALA A 142 2.51 13.70 10.10
CA ALA A 142 3.74 14.49 10.18
C ALA A 142 5.03 13.68 10.32
N ALA A 143 4.94 12.42 10.77
CA ALA A 143 6.09 11.52 10.80
C ALA A 143 6.45 10.93 9.42
N GLY A 144 5.53 10.98 8.45
CA GLY A 144 5.64 10.43 7.10
C GLY A 144 5.63 8.89 7.02
N LEU A 145 6.01 8.20 8.09
CA LEU A 145 5.89 6.74 8.25
C LEU A 145 5.53 6.38 9.70
N VAL A 146 4.45 5.63 9.89
CA VAL A 146 3.92 5.25 11.19
C VAL A 146 3.62 3.75 11.23
N ARG A 147 3.82 3.14 12.39
CA ARG A 147 3.48 1.74 12.66
C ARG A 147 2.47 1.64 13.80
N TRP A 148 1.48 0.81 13.60
CA TRP A 148 0.37 0.54 14.48
C TRP A 148 0.33 -0.94 14.87
N ASP A 149 -0.36 -1.25 15.95
CA ASP A 149 -0.83 -2.61 16.19
C ASP A 149 -2.21 -2.86 15.53
N SER A 150 -2.61 -4.13 15.48
CA SER A 150 -3.92 -4.57 14.98
C SER A 150 -5.12 -4.18 15.87
N GLY A 151 -4.93 -3.32 16.87
CA GLY A 151 -6.00 -2.65 17.62
C GLY A 151 -6.16 -1.17 17.24
N GLY A 152 -5.29 -0.65 16.37
CA GLY A 152 -5.28 0.76 15.97
C GLY A 152 -4.44 1.67 16.88
N ASN A 153 -3.61 1.11 17.78
CA ASN A 153 -2.74 1.93 18.61
C ASN A 153 -1.43 2.21 17.88
N GLN A 154 -1.02 3.48 17.85
CA GLN A 154 0.30 3.85 17.36
C GLN A 154 1.39 3.25 18.24
N ARG A 155 2.32 2.49 17.65
CA ARG A 155 3.42 1.82 18.36
C ARG A 155 4.79 2.39 18.03
N TRP A 156 4.93 3.04 16.89
CA TRP A 156 6.16 3.70 16.46
C TRP A 156 5.85 4.73 15.39
N ARG A 157 6.64 5.79 15.33
CA ARG A 157 6.62 6.79 14.26
C ARG A 157 8.05 7.10 13.86
N TYR A 158 8.29 7.38 12.59
CA TYR A 158 9.61 7.79 12.15
C TYR A 158 10.03 9.09 12.83
N THR A 159 11.31 9.17 13.20
CA THR A 159 11.95 10.38 13.70
C THR A 159 13.27 10.48 12.96
N PRO A 160 13.48 11.53 12.16
CA PRO A 160 14.72 11.66 11.40
C PRO A 160 15.92 11.78 12.36
N PRO A 161 17.02 11.06 12.09
CA PRO A 161 18.29 11.32 12.78
C PRO A 161 18.74 12.77 12.58
N GLU A 162 19.62 13.25 13.47
CA GLU A 162 20.21 14.59 13.33
C GLU A 162 20.91 14.73 11.96
N GLY A 163 20.66 15.87 11.29
CA GLY A 163 21.21 16.14 9.96
C GLY A 163 20.56 15.37 8.80
N ILE A 164 19.51 14.60 9.06
CA ILE A 164 18.72 13.92 8.04
C ILE A 164 17.38 14.63 7.86
N GLU A 165 16.98 14.81 6.61
CA GLU A 165 15.69 15.39 6.26
C GLU A 165 14.52 14.51 6.72
N TYR A 166 13.44 15.15 7.14
CA TYR A 166 12.17 14.48 7.44
C TYR A 166 11.57 13.87 6.17
N ILE A 167 10.59 12.98 6.36
CA ILE A 167 9.81 12.43 5.25
C ILE A 167 8.76 13.45 4.87
N ASP A 168 8.87 14.02 3.67
CA ASP A 168 7.81 14.83 3.07
C ASP A 168 6.80 13.91 2.35
N THR A 169 7.29 13.03 1.48
CA THR A 169 6.44 12.11 0.72
C THR A 169 7.14 10.78 0.53
N VAL A 170 6.45 9.67 0.85
CA VAL A 170 6.94 8.33 0.53
C VAL A 170 6.57 7.97 -0.90
N TYR A 171 7.57 7.65 -1.72
CA TYR A 171 7.43 7.39 -3.16
C TYR A 171 7.35 5.91 -3.51
N ALA A 172 7.99 5.07 -2.70
CA ALA A 172 7.95 3.62 -2.83
C ALA A 172 7.98 2.97 -1.45
N PHE A 173 7.19 1.92 -1.27
CA PHE A 173 7.04 1.25 0.02
C PHE A 173 7.00 -0.26 -0.13
N ASN A 174 7.62 -0.97 0.83
CA ASN A 174 7.60 -2.42 0.92
C ASN A 174 7.53 -2.85 2.37
N VAL A 175 6.66 -3.79 2.69
CA VAL A 175 6.53 -4.37 4.03
C VAL A 175 6.74 -5.88 3.97
N ASP A 176 7.62 -6.36 4.84
CA ASP A 176 7.74 -7.76 5.23
C ASP A 176 7.57 -7.87 6.75
N ASP A 177 7.59 -9.08 7.29
CA ASP A 177 7.16 -9.33 8.66
C ASP A 177 7.91 -8.49 9.68
N ASP A 178 9.25 -8.35 9.61
CA ASP A 178 10.01 -7.63 10.65
C ASP A 178 10.60 -6.29 10.21
N VAL A 179 10.26 -5.83 9.01
CA VAL A 179 10.85 -4.62 8.40
C VAL A 179 9.90 -3.96 7.40
N ALA A 180 9.87 -2.63 7.45
CA ALA A 180 9.33 -1.79 6.39
C ALA A 180 10.48 -1.06 5.67
N TRP A 181 10.38 -0.97 4.35
CA TRP A 181 11.32 -0.22 3.51
C TRP A 181 10.60 0.92 2.83
N ALA A 182 11.21 2.10 2.83
CA ALA A 182 10.65 3.28 2.20
C ALA A 182 11.72 4.03 1.40
N SER A 183 11.33 4.62 0.27
CA SER A 183 12.10 5.69 -0.38
C SER A 183 11.27 6.95 -0.39
N TYR A 184 11.85 8.07 0.02
CA TYR A 184 11.09 9.29 0.32
C TYR A 184 11.77 10.58 -0.13
N TYR A 185 10.99 11.58 -0.52
CA TYR A 185 11.44 12.96 -0.79
C TYR A 185 11.74 13.68 0.55
N PRO A 186 12.80 14.52 0.67
CA PRO A 186 13.50 15.24 -0.40
C PRO A 186 14.71 14.58 -1.05
N THR A 187 15.37 13.62 -0.40
CA THR A 187 16.68 13.12 -0.84
C THR A 187 16.66 11.69 -1.41
N PHE A 188 15.50 11.04 -1.42
CA PHE A 188 15.29 9.67 -1.91
C PHE A 188 16.24 8.60 -1.31
N PRO A 189 16.53 8.61 0.00
CA PRO A 189 17.28 7.53 0.61
C PRO A 189 16.44 6.26 0.63
N LEU A 190 17.08 5.11 0.82
CA LEU A 190 16.41 3.87 1.19
C LEU A 190 16.42 3.76 2.72
N LEU A 191 15.24 3.97 3.32
CA LEU A 191 14.99 3.71 4.72
C LEU A 191 14.67 2.24 4.93
N GLU A 192 15.38 1.63 5.85
CA GLU A 192 15.06 0.35 6.48
C GLU A 192 14.55 0.65 7.90
N ALA A 193 13.27 0.37 8.17
CA ALA A 193 12.65 0.56 9.47
C ALA A 193 12.29 -0.80 10.08
N ARG A 194 13.06 -1.24 11.09
CA ARG A 194 12.88 -2.53 11.78
C ARG A 194 11.83 -2.42 12.87
N THR A 195 11.20 -3.55 13.15
CA THR A 195 10.12 -3.60 14.15
C THR A 195 10.59 -3.44 15.61
N ASN A 196 11.89 -3.59 15.87
CA ASN A 196 12.52 -3.27 17.16
C ASN A 196 12.78 -1.75 17.34
N GLY A 197 12.50 -0.93 16.33
CA GLY A 197 12.73 0.52 16.34
C GLY A 197 14.04 0.95 15.71
N GLU A 198 14.93 0.02 15.34
CA GLU A 198 16.16 0.35 14.61
C GLU A 198 15.83 0.87 13.21
N ILE A 199 16.56 1.90 12.79
CA ILE A 199 16.48 2.42 11.44
C ILE A 199 17.86 2.42 10.79
N ARG A 200 17.90 2.23 9.47
CA ARG A 200 19.10 2.42 8.66
C ARG A 200 18.74 3.13 7.37
N LEU A 201 19.56 4.12 7.01
CA LEU A 201 19.43 4.87 5.78
C LEU A 201 20.58 4.52 4.84
N ARG A 202 20.24 4.31 3.57
CA ARG A 202 21.21 4.05 2.51
C ARG A 202 21.00 5.02 1.36
N LYS A 203 22.10 5.43 0.72
CA LYS A 203 22.03 6.14 -0.57
C LYS A 203 21.48 5.20 -1.64
N THR A 204 20.75 5.76 -2.59
CA THR A 204 20.21 5.00 -3.72
C THR A 204 20.57 5.70 -5.02
N PRO A 205 20.77 4.95 -6.13
CA PRO A 205 21.02 5.55 -7.43
C PRO A 205 19.70 5.98 -8.11
N VAL A 206 18.55 5.65 -7.52
CA VAL A 206 17.23 5.82 -8.12
C VAL A 206 16.48 6.95 -7.42
N VAL A 207 16.34 8.06 -8.12
CA VAL A 207 15.56 9.21 -7.65
C VAL A 207 14.08 8.97 -7.92
N ALA A 208 13.22 9.14 -6.92
CA ALA A 208 11.77 8.96 -7.03
C ALA A 208 11.34 7.60 -7.62
N PRO A 209 11.76 6.46 -7.03
CA PRO A 209 11.23 5.15 -7.43
C PRO A 209 9.72 5.08 -7.15
N ARG A 210 8.98 4.31 -7.94
CA ARG A 210 7.53 4.10 -7.76
C ARG A 210 7.21 2.84 -6.97
N GLY A 211 8.12 1.87 -6.92
CA GLY A 211 7.91 0.62 -6.21
C GLY A 211 9.20 -0.10 -5.95
N MET A 212 9.19 -1.04 -5.00
CA MET A 212 10.37 -1.85 -4.72
C MET A 212 10.04 -3.27 -4.23
N ALA A 213 10.91 -4.22 -4.56
CA ALA A 213 10.99 -5.54 -3.95
C ALA A 213 12.35 -5.70 -3.26
N VAL A 214 12.37 -6.31 -2.08
CA VAL A 214 13.57 -6.47 -1.25
C VAL A 214 13.71 -7.92 -0.82
N HIS A 215 14.87 -8.51 -1.06
CA HIS A 215 15.21 -9.83 -0.56
C HIS A 215 16.67 -9.89 -0.12
N ARG A 216 16.91 -10.06 1.18
CA ARG A 216 18.25 -10.04 1.78
C ARG A 216 18.97 -8.74 1.41
N GLU A 217 20.12 -8.83 0.73
CA GLU A 217 20.93 -7.70 0.27
C GLU A 217 20.59 -7.28 -1.17
N GLN A 218 19.50 -7.79 -1.76
CA GLN A 218 19.07 -7.41 -3.10
C GLN A 218 17.83 -6.53 -3.03
N ILE A 219 17.78 -5.51 -3.88
CA ILE A 219 16.63 -4.64 -4.06
C ILE A 219 16.37 -4.41 -5.55
N LEU A 220 15.10 -4.52 -5.94
CA LEU A 220 14.61 -4.22 -7.28
C LEU A 220 13.75 -2.98 -7.14
N MET A 221 14.15 -1.86 -7.76
CA MET A 221 13.38 -0.62 -7.77
C MET A 221 12.75 -0.42 -9.14
N LEU A 222 11.47 -0.06 -9.16
CA LEU A 222 10.75 0.32 -10.38
C LEU A 222 10.62 1.84 -10.44
N GLY A 223 10.81 2.43 -11.61
CA GLY A 223 10.69 3.87 -11.83
C GLY A 223 12.04 4.57 -11.90
N GLY A 224 12.10 5.82 -11.44
CA GLY A 224 13.28 6.67 -11.58
C GLY A 224 12.96 7.94 -12.35
N GLY A 225 12.50 8.98 -11.65
CA GLY A 225 12.10 10.26 -12.26
C GLY A 225 11.03 10.09 -13.35
N ARG A 226 11.37 10.42 -14.60
CA ARG A 226 10.44 10.36 -15.76
C ARG A 226 10.44 9.01 -16.49
N GLN A 227 11.02 7.96 -15.90
CA GLN A 227 11.14 6.63 -16.49
C GLN A 227 10.26 5.62 -15.74
N PRO A 228 8.94 5.56 -16.00
CA PRO A 228 8.02 4.77 -15.18
C PRO A 228 8.18 3.25 -15.34
N ASP A 229 8.84 2.77 -16.39
CA ASP A 229 8.98 1.35 -16.72
C ASP A 229 10.40 0.82 -16.49
N ARG A 230 11.32 1.63 -15.97
CA ARG A 230 12.70 1.19 -15.69
C ARG A 230 12.75 0.36 -14.42
N LEU A 231 13.41 -0.79 -14.49
CA LEU A 231 13.80 -1.60 -13.35
C LEU A 231 15.28 -1.42 -13.07
N HIS A 232 15.61 -1.26 -11.79
CA HIS A 232 16.96 -1.14 -11.27
C HIS A 232 17.17 -2.28 -10.29
N HIS A 233 18.01 -3.24 -10.65
CA HIS A 233 18.44 -4.29 -9.73
C HIS A 233 19.72 -3.83 -9.04
N CYS A 234 19.68 -3.73 -7.71
CA CYS A 234 20.77 -3.22 -6.91
C CYS A 234 21.14 -4.20 -5.79
N ARG A 235 22.42 -4.22 -5.42
CA ARG A 235 22.93 -4.89 -4.23
C ARG A 235 23.16 -3.87 -3.12
N MET A 236 22.56 -4.10 -1.96
CA MET A 236 22.71 -3.27 -0.78
C MET A 236 24.03 -3.56 -0.06
N THR A 237 24.69 -2.51 0.39
CA THR A 237 25.81 -2.53 1.34
C THR A 237 25.32 -1.97 2.68
N GLU A 238 26.23 -1.63 3.59
CA GLU A 238 25.87 -0.93 4.82
C GLU A 238 25.33 0.49 4.56
N HIS A 239 25.87 1.19 3.56
CA HIS A 239 25.65 2.64 3.38
C HIS A 239 24.91 3.00 2.09
N GLU A 240 24.81 2.10 1.12
CA GLU A 240 24.20 2.39 -0.18
C GLU A 240 23.60 1.15 -0.85
N ALA A 241 22.78 1.38 -1.88
CA ALA A 241 22.39 0.38 -2.86
C ALA A 241 23.21 0.61 -4.13
N LEU A 242 24.01 -0.37 -4.53
CA LEU A 242 24.84 -0.32 -5.73
C LEU A 242 24.09 -0.92 -6.90
N LEU A 243 23.94 -0.16 -7.99
CA LEU A 243 23.32 -0.64 -9.22
C LEU A 243 24.13 -1.82 -9.81
N VAL A 244 23.44 -2.92 -10.10
CA VAL A 244 24.00 -4.12 -10.73
C VAL A 244 23.55 -4.19 -12.19
N GLU A 245 22.26 -4.01 -12.43
CA GLU A 245 21.65 -4.13 -13.76
C GLU A 245 20.42 -3.23 -13.87
N GLU A 246 20.12 -2.80 -15.10
CA GLU A 246 18.86 -2.15 -15.43
C GLU A 246 18.12 -2.87 -16.56
N ALA A 247 16.79 -2.89 -16.48
CA ALA A 247 15.93 -3.46 -17.50
C ALA A 247 14.69 -2.59 -17.74
N CYS A 248 13.97 -2.84 -18.84
CA CYS A 248 12.64 -2.25 -19.06
C CYS A 248 11.56 -3.29 -18.71
N LEU A 249 10.65 -2.94 -17.82
CA LEU A 249 9.53 -3.79 -17.44
C LEU A 249 8.45 -3.76 -18.52
N THR A 250 8.12 -4.94 -19.03
CA THR A 250 7.02 -5.14 -19.97
C THR A 250 5.90 -5.96 -19.34
N LEU A 251 4.70 -5.84 -19.89
CA LEU A 251 3.62 -6.76 -19.61
C LEU A 251 3.97 -8.17 -20.14
N PRO A 252 3.33 -9.25 -19.64
CA PRO A 252 3.63 -10.62 -20.10
C PRO A 252 3.48 -10.85 -21.61
N ASN A 253 2.70 -10.02 -22.31
CA ASN A 253 2.56 -10.05 -23.76
C ASN A 253 3.63 -9.22 -24.51
N GLY A 254 4.67 -8.74 -23.82
CA GLY A 254 5.73 -7.89 -24.35
C GLY A 254 5.35 -6.42 -24.51
N ALA A 255 4.11 -6.01 -24.22
CA ALA A 255 3.71 -4.62 -24.36
C ALA A 255 4.37 -3.72 -23.31
N PRO A 256 4.71 -2.46 -23.65
CA PRO A 256 5.35 -1.54 -22.70
C PRO A 256 4.41 -1.15 -21.55
N LEU A 257 4.99 -0.95 -20.37
CA LEU A 257 4.27 -0.52 -19.17
C LEU A 257 4.00 1.00 -19.20
N LYS A 258 2.88 1.42 -19.80
CA LYS A 258 2.57 2.85 -19.99
C LYS A 258 1.94 3.54 -18.78
N ARG A 259 1.05 2.85 -18.06
CA ARG A 259 0.30 3.40 -16.91
C ARG A 259 -0.04 2.27 -15.94
N TYR A 260 0.25 2.49 -14.67
CA TYR A 260 -0.07 1.59 -13.56
C TYR A 260 -0.37 2.43 -12.31
N ALA A 261 -1.10 1.85 -11.37
CA ALA A 261 -1.30 2.47 -10.05
C ALA A 261 -0.08 2.20 -9.15
N SER A 262 0.04 2.90 -8.02
CA SER A 262 1.14 2.70 -7.06
C SER A 262 1.40 1.20 -6.81
N PRO A 263 2.60 0.70 -7.17
CA PRO A 263 3.01 -0.68 -6.94
C PRO A 263 2.99 -1.06 -5.45
N ILE A 264 2.80 -2.35 -5.17
CA ILE A 264 2.82 -2.88 -3.80
C ILE A 264 4.04 -3.78 -3.62
N GLY A 265 4.95 -3.41 -2.71
CA GLY A 265 6.10 -4.23 -2.34
C GLY A 265 5.80 -5.17 -1.17
N ARG A 266 5.97 -6.48 -1.34
CA ARG A 266 5.86 -7.48 -0.26
C ARG A 266 7.09 -8.36 -0.21
N GLY A 267 8.06 -7.99 0.63
CA GLY A 267 9.35 -8.65 0.68
C GLY A 267 9.93 -8.75 -0.74
N ARG A 268 10.21 -9.98 -1.19
CA ARG A 268 10.83 -10.23 -2.50
C ARG A 268 9.95 -9.98 -3.73
N HIS A 269 8.69 -9.65 -3.55
CA HIS A 269 7.73 -9.48 -4.64
C HIS A 269 7.33 -8.02 -4.82
N LEU A 270 7.21 -7.60 -6.07
CA LEU A 270 6.63 -6.33 -6.50
C LEU A 270 5.36 -6.63 -7.30
N TYR A 271 4.23 -6.19 -6.77
CA TYR A 271 2.93 -6.35 -7.42
C TYR A 271 2.53 -5.08 -8.14
N LEU A 272 2.10 -5.23 -9.39
CA LEU A 272 1.64 -4.13 -10.23
C LEU A 272 0.18 -4.31 -10.61
N ARG A 273 -0.60 -3.25 -10.44
CA ARG A 273 -1.97 -3.18 -10.95
C ARG A 273 -1.94 -2.57 -12.34
N GLY A 274 -2.51 -3.29 -13.31
CA GLY A 274 -2.72 -2.74 -14.65
C GLY A 274 -3.74 -1.60 -14.66
N THR A 275 -4.18 -1.19 -15.84
CA THR A 275 -5.22 -0.16 -16.00
C THR A 275 -6.59 -0.58 -15.46
N SER A 276 -6.82 -1.89 -15.30
CA SER A 276 -7.99 -2.46 -14.65
C SER A 276 -7.67 -2.80 -13.20
N PRO A 277 -8.53 -2.43 -12.23
CA PRO A 277 -8.31 -2.79 -10.82
C PRO A 277 -8.48 -4.30 -10.56
N ARG A 278 -8.82 -5.08 -11.59
CA ARG A 278 -9.19 -6.49 -11.46
C ARG A 278 -8.01 -7.43 -11.61
N GLN A 279 -6.88 -6.93 -12.11
CA GLN A 279 -5.73 -7.77 -12.43
C GLN A 279 -4.46 -7.22 -11.78
N TRP A 280 -3.75 -8.14 -11.15
CA TRP A 280 -2.43 -7.93 -10.58
C TRP A 280 -1.41 -8.75 -11.37
N TYR A 281 -0.26 -8.14 -11.62
CA TYR A 281 0.95 -8.76 -12.13
C TYR A 281 1.97 -8.81 -11.01
N VAL A 282 2.90 -9.75 -11.07
CA VAL A 282 3.98 -9.86 -10.08
C VAL A 282 5.32 -10.01 -10.80
N THR A 283 6.32 -9.31 -10.28
CA THR A 283 7.74 -9.52 -10.56
C THR A 283 8.48 -9.54 -9.22
N GLY A 284 9.77 -9.85 -9.21
CA GLY A 284 10.52 -9.92 -7.96
C GLY A 284 11.97 -10.32 -8.14
N ILE A 285 12.62 -10.59 -7.01
CA ILE A 285 13.99 -11.08 -6.89
C ILE A 285 13.96 -12.54 -6.42
#